data_AF-A0A7S1AE13-F1
#
_entry.id   AF-A0A7S1AE13-F1
#
_cell.length_a   1.000
_cell.length_b   1.000
_cell.length_c   1.000
_cell.angle_alpha   90.00
_cell.angle_beta   90.00
_cell.angle_gamma   90.00
#
_symmetry.space_group_name_H-M   'P 1'
#
loop_
_entity.id
_entity.type
_entity.pdbx_description
1 polymer ?
#
loop_
_entity_poly.entity_id
_entity_poly.type
_entity_poly.pdbx_seq_one_letter_code
_entity_poly.pdbx_strand_id
1 'polypeptide(L)'
;MGNSQRTAIKEDRFTDPWFAQYKTPTEGYITADGNTIRFPFRLHSEELMVYGTADAAKLWADQVPGEIYEPVLVGGKAVISAWFNNWADSDSGGAYHETWYYTYVTPKGQKLSLPYDSPKSLLVSDPRALQFVLRVICGDNPVNPGAGQKGIFAGRSVWGYPKFPFPATIKFTITEDKRWSIDATLQDKLCVKASVRLPEADEEGVQIVPVDV
;
A
#
# COMPACT_ATOMS: atom_id res chain seq x y z
N MET A 1 24.10 -13.38 -13.56
CA MET A 1 22.86 -14.16 -13.35
C MET A 1 22.71 -14.41 -11.87
N GLY A 2 22.09 -13.48 -11.15
CA GLY A 2 21.86 -13.58 -9.72
C GLY A 2 20.62 -12.79 -9.35
N ASN A 3 19.44 -13.29 -9.74
CA ASN A 3 18.20 -12.77 -9.20
C ASN A 3 18.19 -13.08 -7.70
N SER A 4 18.42 -12.06 -6.86
CA SER A 4 18.11 -12.11 -5.44
C SER A 4 16.59 -12.09 -5.26
N GLN A 5 15.91 -13.16 -5.67
CA GLN A 5 14.60 -13.48 -5.11
C GLN A 5 14.87 -13.97 -3.69
N ARG A 6 14.54 -13.16 -2.68
CA ARG A 6 14.56 -13.61 -1.29
C ARG A 6 13.65 -14.84 -1.19
N THR A 7 14.30 -15.99 -0.99
CA THR A 7 13.75 -17.35 -1.04
C THR A 7 12.89 -17.69 0.18
N ALA A 8 11.83 -18.48 -0.10
CA ALA A 8 11.08 -19.39 0.79
C ALA A 8 10.11 -18.79 1.81
N ILE A 9 8.93 -19.42 1.92
CA ILE A 9 8.02 -19.31 3.08
C ILE A 9 8.85 -19.71 4.30
N LYS A 10 9.29 -18.72 5.07
CA LYS A 10 10.07 -18.94 6.29
C LYS A 10 9.17 -19.63 7.32
N GLU A 11 9.63 -20.75 7.90
CA GLU A 11 9.15 -21.24 9.21
C GLU A 11 9.39 -20.19 10.32
N ASP A 12 10.24 -19.21 10.01
CA ASP A 12 10.68 -18.05 10.79
C ASP A 12 9.86 -16.77 10.51
N ARG A 13 8.52 -16.89 10.47
CA ARG A 13 7.62 -15.74 10.32
C ARG A 13 7.75 -14.78 11.50
N PHE A 14 7.82 -13.48 11.21
CA PHE A 14 7.97 -12.42 12.23
C PHE A 14 9.14 -12.66 13.19
N THR A 15 10.32 -12.99 12.65
CA THR A 15 11.53 -13.29 13.44
C THR A 15 12.22 -12.08 14.05
N ASP A 16 11.85 -10.86 13.65
CA ASP A 16 12.38 -9.67 14.30
C ASP A 16 11.98 -9.68 15.80
N PRO A 17 12.93 -9.50 16.74
CA PRO A 17 12.65 -9.49 18.17
C PRO A 17 11.54 -8.52 18.59
N TRP A 18 11.32 -7.44 17.83
CA TRP A 18 10.22 -6.51 18.07
C TRP A 18 8.85 -7.20 18.06
N PHE A 19 8.63 -8.23 17.23
CA PHE A 19 7.36 -8.95 17.20
C PHE A 19 7.14 -9.87 18.40
N ALA A 20 8.16 -10.14 19.23
CA ALA A 20 8.03 -11.03 20.39
C ALA A 20 6.97 -10.53 21.39
N GLN A 21 6.81 -9.20 21.51
CA GLN A 21 5.79 -8.59 22.37
C GLN A 21 4.35 -8.88 21.91
N TYR A 22 4.18 -9.30 20.65
CA TYR A 22 2.91 -9.64 20.04
C TYR A 22 2.79 -11.14 19.75
N LYS A 23 3.60 -12.00 20.36
CA LYS A 23 3.60 -13.44 20.05
C LYS A 23 2.24 -14.10 20.30
N THR A 24 1.57 -13.75 21.39
CA THR A 24 0.27 -14.29 21.76
C THR A 24 -0.85 -13.40 21.23
N PRO A 25 -1.78 -13.94 20.40
CA PRO A 25 -3.00 -13.22 20.04
C PRO A 25 -3.88 -12.95 21.27
N THR A 26 -4.52 -11.78 21.30
CA THR A 26 -5.55 -11.45 22.31
C THR A 26 -6.95 -11.69 21.76
N GLU A 27 -7.14 -11.55 20.45
CA GLU A 27 -8.42 -11.68 19.76
C GLU A 27 -8.22 -12.28 18.36
N GLY A 28 -9.33 -12.55 17.67
CA GLY A 28 -9.30 -12.97 16.27
C GLY A 28 -10.63 -12.81 15.55
N TYR A 29 -10.57 -12.81 14.24
CA TYR A 29 -11.70 -12.69 13.33
C TYR A 29 -11.66 -13.80 12.28
N ILE A 30 -12.82 -14.37 11.94
CA ILE A 30 -12.91 -15.39 10.89
C ILE A 30 -13.34 -14.70 9.59
N THR A 31 -12.49 -14.74 8.57
CA THR A 31 -12.76 -14.17 7.25
C THR A 31 -13.77 -15.01 6.47
N ALA A 32 -14.32 -14.45 5.39
CA ALA A 32 -15.36 -15.11 4.60
C ALA A 32 -14.92 -16.44 3.96
N ASP A 33 -13.62 -16.65 3.79
CA ASP A 33 -13.01 -17.90 3.30
C ASP A 33 -12.63 -18.88 4.43
N GLY A 34 -13.01 -18.59 5.68
CA GLY A 34 -12.79 -19.45 6.84
C GLY A 34 -11.41 -19.31 7.50
N ASN A 35 -10.54 -18.42 7.00
CA ASN A 35 -9.25 -18.17 7.64
C ASN A 35 -9.43 -17.36 8.93
N THR A 36 -8.55 -17.60 9.91
CA THR A 36 -8.53 -16.81 11.15
C THR A 36 -7.46 -15.73 11.04
N ILE A 37 -7.88 -14.48 11.26
CA ILE A 37 -7.00 -13.33 11.42
C ILE A 37 -6.84 -13.05 12.91
N ARG A 38 -5.60 -13.04 13.39
CA ARG A 38 -5.27 -12.74 14.78
C ARG A 38 -5.13 -11.24 15.04
N PHE A 39 -5.36 -10.83 16.29
CA PHE A 39 -5.03 -9.50 16.79
C PHE A 39 -4.11 -9.56 18.02
N PRO A 40 -3.18 -8.60 18.18
CA PRO A 40 -2.85 -7.53 17.23
C PRO A 40 -2.29 -8.10 15.93
N PHE A 41 -2.65 -7.47 14.81
CA PHE A 41 -2.30 -7.95 13.48
C PHE A 41 -0.87 -7.55 13.14
N ARG A 42 -0.06 -8.49 12.63
CA ARG A 42 1.35 -8.24 12.30
C ARG A 42 1.57 -8.15 10.80
N LEU A 43 2.39 -7.19 10.42
CA LEU A 43 2.77 -6.89 9.05
C LEU A 43 4.25 -6.51 9.01
N HIS A 44 4.95 -6.96 7.99
CA HIS A 44 6.28 -6.53 7.64
C HIS A 44 6.34 -6.31 6.13
N SER A 45 6.70 -5.11 5.71
CA SER A 45 6.73 -4.68 4.30
C SER A 45 7.98 -3.91 3.92
N GLU A 46 8.25 -3.94 2.63
CA GLU A 46 9.02 -2.91 1.94
C GLU A 46 8.04 -2.12 1.06
N GLU A 47 8.04 -0.79 1.16
CA GLU A 47 6.98 0.05 0.59
C GLU A 47 7.47 1.20 -0.31
N LEU A 48 6.82 1.39 -1.46
CA LEU A 48 7.00 2.56 -2.32
C LEU A 48 5.75 3.43 -2.24
N MET A 49 5.93 4.73 -2.02
CA MET A 49 4.84 5.68 -2.14
C MET A 49 5.17 6.71 -3.22
N VAL A 50 4.28 6.85 -4.19
CA VAL A 50 4.37 7.85 -5.26
C VAL A 50 3.18 8.79 -5.13
N TYR A 51 3.49 10.08 -5.04
CA TYR A 51 2.50 11.14 -4.94
C TYR A 51 2.41 11.91 -6.26
N GLY A 52 1.19 12.21 -6.67
CA GLY A 52 0.90 13.01 -7.85
C GLY A 52 -0.38 13.81 -7.67
N THR A 53 -0.83 14.43 -8.76
CA THR A 53 -2.07 15.20 -8.78
C THR A 53 -2.96 14.77 -9.94
N ALA A 54 -4.27 14.82 -9.73
CA ALA A 54 -5.27 14.57 -10.75
C ALA A 54 -6.28 15.72 -10.82
N ASP A 55 -7.03 15.78 -11.93
CA ASP A 55 -8.22 16.62 -12.00
C ASP A 55 -9.25 16.13 -10.98
N ALA A 56 -9.61 17.01 -10.04
CA ALA A 56 -10.47 16.65 -8.92
C ALA A 56 -11.89 16.30 -9.39
N ALA A 57 -12.42 17.01 -10.40
CA ALA A 57 -13.78 16.79 -10.88
C ALA A 57 -13.90 15.43 -11.58
N LYS A 58 -12.93 15.07 -12.43
CA LYS A 58 -12.89 13.76 -13.08
C LYS A 58 -12.73 12.62 -12.09
N LEU A 59 -11.77 12.76 -11.17
CA LEU A 59 -11.56 11.76 -10.12
C LEU A 59 -12.84 11.52 -9.31
N TRP A 60 -13.51 12.60 -8.91
CA TRP A 60 -14.67 12.53 -8.04
C TRP A 60 -15.90 11.95 -8.76
N ALA A 61 -16.15 12.39 -9.99
CA ALA A 61 -17.27 11.91 -10.79
C ALA A 61 -17.16 10.41 -11.11
N ASP A 62 -15.95 9.93 -11.41
CA ASP A 62 -15.76 8.56 -11.91
C ASP A 62 -15.59 7.52 -10.80
N GLN A 63 -15.04 7.90 -9.63
CA GLN A 63 -14.61 6.93 -8.62
C GLN A 63 -15.43 6.96 -7.32
N VAL A 64 -16.09 8.08 -6.99
CA VAL A 64 -16.73 8.28 -5.67
C VAL A 64 -18.10 8.98 -5.75
N PRO A 65 -19.00 8.59 -6.69
CA PRO A 65 -20.31 9.23 -6.80
C PRO A 65 -21.15 9.00 -5.53
N GLY A 66 -21.74 10.06 -5.01
CA GLY A 66 -22.67 9.98 -3.87
C GLY A 66 -22.00 9.93 -2.49
N GLU A 67 -20.67 9.99 -2.40
CA GLU A 67 -19.95 9.98 -1.12
C GLU A 67 -20.26 11.19 -0.23
N ILE A 68 -20.13 11.04 1.09
CA ILE A 68 -20.34 12.11 2.09
C ILE A 68 -19.13 13.05 2.22
N TYR A 69 -18.09 12.80 1.44
CA TYR A 69 -16.84 13.52 1.44
C TYR A 69 -16.71 14.44 0.22
N GLU A 70 -15.72 15.32 0.25
CA GLU A 70 -15.25 16.13 -0.87
C GLU A 70 -13.72 16.14 -0.91
N PRO A 71 -13.08 16.29 -2.09
CA PRO A 71 -11.63 16.16 -2.21
C PRO A 71 -10.90 17.36 -1.59
N VAL A 72 -9.79 17.06 -0.91
CA VAL A 72 -8.79 18.07 -0.55
C VAL A 72 -8.04 18.49 -1.81
N LEU A 73 -7.91 19.79 -2.01
CA LEU A 73 -7.18 20.35 -3.14
C LEU A 73 -5.81 20.88 -2.71
N VAL A 74 -4.77 20.54 -3.44
CA VAL A 74 -3.42 21.11 -3.30
C VAL A 74 -3.07 21.79 -4.62
N GLY A 75 -2.84 23.10 -4.60
CA GLY A 75 -2.63 23.88 -5.83
C GLY A 75 -3.81 23.79 -6.82
N GLY A 76 -5.03 23.60 -6.29
CA GLY A 76 -6.26 23.47 -7.08
C GLY A 76 -6.51 22.07 -7.67
N LYS A 77 -5.67 21.07 -7.38
CA LYS A 77 -5.82 19.69 -7.87
C LYS A 77 -6.00 18.70 -6.72
N ALA A 78 -6.68 17.58 -6.98
CA ALA A 78 -6.73 16.50 -6.01
C ALA A 78 -5.38 15.78 -5.96
N VAL A 79 -4.92 15.42 -4.77
CA VAL A 79 -3.75 14.56 -4.61
C VAL A 79 -4.14 13.11 -4.89
N ILE A 80 -3.31 12.39 -5.61
CA ILE A 80 -3.38 10.93 -5.75
C ILE A 80 -2.09 10.34 -5.25
N SER A 81 -2.22 9.37 -4.35
CA SER A 81 -1.12 8.60 -3.82
C SER A 81 -1.26 7.16 -4.31
N ALA A 82 -0.24 6.64 -4.97
CA ALA A 82 -0.09 5.23 -5.25
C ALA A 82 0.89 4.64 -4.25
N TRP A 83 0.45 3.64 -3.49
CA TRP A 83 1.27 2.98 -2.48
C TRP A 83 1.39 1.51 -2.85
N PHE A 84 2.64 1.05 -2.99
CA PHE A 84 2.99 -0.28 -3.42
C PHE A 84 3.67 -1.00 -2.27
N ASN A 85 3.09 -2.12 -1.84
CA ASN A 85 3.54 -2.89 -0.70
C ASN A 85 4.08 -4.24 -1.18
N ASN A 86 5.33 -4.51 -0.84
CA ASN A 86 5.86 -5.87 -0.81
C ASN A 86 5.77 -6.37 0.62
N TRP A 87 4.65 -7.01 0.97
CA TRP A 87 4.50 -7.65 2.27
C TRP A 87 5.47 -8.85 2.31
N ALA A 88 6.57 -8.68 3.03
CA ALA A 88 7.53 -9.73 3.31
C ALA A 88 6.94 -10.77 4.27
N ASP A 89 6.07 -10.34 5.18
CA ASP A 89 5.29 -11.22 6.05
C ASP A 89 3.98 -10.54 6.51
N SER A 90 2.90 -11.30 6.61
CA SER A 90 1.57 -10.79 7.00
C SER A 90 0.72 -11.86 7.65
N ASP A 91 0.09 -11.55 8.79
CA ASP A 91 -0.87 -12.44 9.45
C ASP A 91 -2.08 -12.80 8.54
N SER A 92 -2.25 -12.17 7.37
CA SER A 92 -3.16 -12.60 6.29
C SER A 92 -2.74 -13.89 5.58
N GLY A 93 -1.64 -14.55 5.96
CA GLY A 93 -1.22 -15.82 5.37
C GLY A 93 0.14 -15.80 4.69
N GLY A 94 1.02 -14.88 5.08
CA GLY A 94 2.42 -14.80 4.66
C GLY A 94 2.66 -13.68 3.65
N ALA A 95 3.73 -13.81 2.87
CA ALA A 95 4.15 -12.81 1.90
C ALA A 95 3.15 -12.66 0.74
N TYR A 96 2.86 -11.43 0.32
CA TYR A 96 2.05 -11.11 -0.86
C TYR A 96 2.38 -9.69 -1.37
N HIS A 97 1.91 -9.34 -2.56
CA HIS A 97 2.07 -8.01 -3.12
C HIS A 97 0.75 -7.26 -3.09
N GLU A 98 0.81 -5.95 -2.88
CA GLU A 98 -0.39 -5.10 -2.84
C GLU A 98 -0.09 -3.74 -3.44
N THR A 99 -1.10 -3.15 -4.08
CA THR A 99 -1.04 -1.77 -4.51
C THR A 99 -2.40 -1.13 -4.27
N TRP A 100 -2.39 0.06 -3.72
CA TRP A 100 -3.59 0.86 -3.51
C TRP A 100 -3.41 2.31 -3.91
N TYR A 101 -4.53 2.89 -4.33
CA TYR A 101 -4.64 4.30 -4.64
C TYR A 101 -5.51 4.95 -3.59
N TYR A 102 -5.05 6.07 -3.07
CA TYR A 102 -5.86 6.88 -2.18
C TYR A 102 -5.74 8.36 -2.52
N THR A 103 -6.74 9.11 -2.09
CA THR A 103 -6.78 10.57 -2.16
C THR A 103 -7.05 11.13 -0.77
N TYR A 104 -6.94 12.44 -0.61
CA TYR A 104 -7.27 13.11 0.63
C TYR A 104 -8.64 13.77 0.52
N VAL A 105 -9.45 13.64 1.56
CA VAL A 105 -10.83 14.12 1.57
C VAL A 105 -11.17 14.80 2.89
N THR A 106 -12.20 15.64 2.87
CA THR A 106 -12.86 16.18 4.06
C THR A 106 -14.34 15.84 4.02
N PRO A 107 -15.06 15.81 5.15
CA PRO A 107 -16.52 15.77 5.13
C PRO A 107 -17.08 16.95 4.31
N LYS A 108 -18.18 16.71 3.57
CA LYS A 108 -18.84 17.77 2.80
C LYS A 108 -19.19 18.98 3.68
N GLY A 109 -18.91 20.18 3.17
CA GLY A 109 -19.10 21.43 3.91
C GLY A 109 -17.87 21.85 4.72
N GLN A 110 -16.80 21.05 4.71
CA GLN A 110 -15.52 21.35 5.36
C GLN A 110 -14.38 21.48 4.35
N LYS A 111 -14.68 22.01 3.15
CA LYS A 111 -13.75 22.15 2.03
C LYS A 111 -12.38 22.64 2.46
N LEU A 112 -11.36 21.93 1.97
CA LEU A 112 -9.96 22.23 2.22
C LEU A 112 -9.20 22.43 0.90
N SER A 113 -8.62 23.61 0.76
CA SER A 113 -7.68 23.96 -0.31
C SER A 113 -6.36 24.42 0.31
N LEU A 114 -5.26 23.78 -0.07
CA LEU A 114 -3.90 24.03 0.39
C LEU A 114 -3.03 24.55 -0.76
N PRO A 115 -1.99 25.37 -0.48
CA PRO A 115 -1.04 25.81 -1.50
C PRO A 115 -0.14 24.67 -1.99
N TYR A 116 0.42 24.81 -3.19
CA TYR A 116 1.46 23.93 -3.72
C TYR A 116 2.78 24.71 -3.77
N ASP A 117 3.53 24.65 -2.67
CA ASP A 117 4.80 25.37 -2.52
C ASP A 117 6.00 24.52 -2.96
N SER A 118 5.89 23.19 -2.83
CA SER A 118 6.91 22.24 -3.25
C SER A 118 6.30 20.85 -3.51
N PRO A 119 7.04 19.88 -4.09
CA PRO A 119 6.56 18.51 -4.21
C PRO A 119 6.12 17.88 -2.87
N LYS A 120 6.70 18.32 -1.74
CA LYS A 120 6.30 17.86 -0.40
C LYS A 120 4.90 18.33 0.00
N SER A 121 4.33 19.34 -0.64
CA SER A 121 2.95 19.79 -0.39
C SER A 121 1.90 18.71 -0.70
N LEU A 122 2.25 17.65 -1.44
CA LEU A 122 1.39 16.49 -1.68
C LEU A 122 1.29 15.56 -0.45
N LEU A 123 2.19 15.70 0.53
CA LEU A 123 2.10 15.05 1.83
C LEU A 123 1.16 15.85 2.73
N VAL A 124 -0.15 15.68 2.52
CA VAL A 124 -1.16 16.43 3.27
C VAL A 124 -1.10 16.06 4.75
N SER A 125 -0.76 17.05 5.57
CA SER A 125 -0.67 16.94 7.04
C SER A 125 -1.59 17.97 7.71
N ASP A 126 -2.86 17.99 7.30
CA ASP A 126 -3.92 18.78 7.94
C ASP A 126 -4.83 17.84 8.75
N PRO A 127 -5.13 18.14 10.03
CA PRO A 127 -5.91 17.25 10.89
C PRO A 127 -7.37 17.04 10.43
N ARG A 128 -7.88 17.87 9.51
CA ARG A 128 -9.21 17.68 8.92
C ARG A 128 -9.21 16.68 7.77
N ALA A 129 -8.04 16.45 7.16
CA ALA A 129 -7.91 15.59 6.00
C ALA A 129 -7.93 14.11 6.42
N LEU A 130 -8.74 13.32 5.72
CA LEU A 130 -8.81 11.87 5.84
C LEU A 130 -8.23 11.24 4.57
N GLN A 131 -7.61 10.07 4.70
CA GLN A 131 -7.25 9.25 3.54
C GLN A 131 -8.47 8.46 3.08
N PHE A 132 -8.83 8.61 1.82
CA PHE A 132 -9.90 7.85 1.18
C PHE A 132 -9.29 6.87 0.18
N VAL A 133 -9.37 5.58 0.50
CA VAL A 133 -8.86 4.50 -0.35
C VAL A 133 -9.81 4.29 -1.53
N LEU A 134 -9.34 4.51 -2.75
CA LEU A 134 -10.13 4.44 -3.97
C LEU A 134 -10.19 3.00 -4.50
N ARG A 135 -9.04 2.33 -4.55
CA ARG A 135 -8.91 0.94 -5.00
C ARG A 135 -7.71 0.29 -4.35
N VAL A 136 -7.82 -1.01 -4.15
CA VAL A 136 -6.71 -1.88 -3.76
C VAL A 136 -6.71 -3.11 -4.67
N ILE A 137 -5.53 -3.52 -5.14
CA ILE A 137 -5.33 -4.82 -5.79
C ILE A 137 -4.25 -5.59 -5.03
N CYS A 138 -4.43 -6.90 -4.92
CA CYS A 138 -3.43 -7.77 -4.33
C CYS A 138 -2.99 -8.80 -5.38
N GLY A 139 -1.73 -9.21 -5.32
CA GLY A 139 -1.17 -10.27 -6.14
C GLY A 139 -0.38 -11.22 -5.27
N ASP A 140 -0.17 -12.42 -5.77
CA ASP A 140 0.66 -13.40 -5.08
C ASP A 140 2.13 -12.96 -5.11
N ASN A 141 2.83 -13.25 -4.03
CA ASN A 141 4.29 -13.31 -4.08
C ASN A 141 4.67 -14.66 -4.73
N PRO A 142 5.62 -14.71 -5.69
CA PRO A 142 6.05 -15.95 -6.33
C PRO A 142 6.42 -17.08 -5.37
N VAL A 143 6.92 -16.75 -4.16
CA VAL A 143 7.27 -17.76 -3.14
C VAL A 143 6.10 -18.17 -2.25
N ASN A 144 4.92 -17.55 -2.37
CA ASN A 144 3.75 -17.84 -1.54
C ASN A 144 2.44 -17.77 -2.35
N PRO A 145 2.18 -18.74 -3.25
CA PRO A 145 0.97 -18.77 -4.08
C PRO A 145 -0.34 -18.79 -3.25
N GLY A 146 -1.36 -18.08 -3.72
CA GLY A 146 -2.67 -17.94 -3.07
C GLY A 146 -2.71 -16.90 -1.94
N ALA A 147 -1.58 -16.33 -1.52
CA ALA A 147 -1.54 -15.36 -0.43
C ALA A 147 -2.19 -14.02 -0.80
N GLY A 148 -2.16 -13.61 -2.07
CA GLY A 148 -2.86 -12.42 -2.55
C GLY A 148 -4.37 -12.53 -2.32
N GLN A 149 -4.95 -13.71 -2.55
CA GLN A 149 -6.37 -13.97 -2.30
C GLN A 149 -6.72 -13.87 -0.80
N LYS A 150 -5.87 -14.41 0.07
CA LYS A 150 -6.08 -14.30 1.52
C LYS A 150 -5.98 -12.84 1.98
N GLY A 151 -5.03 -12.07 1.44
CA GLY A 151 -4.93 -10.63 1.64
C GLY A 151 -6.18 -9.87 1.20
N ILE A 152 -6.81 -10.29 0.10
CA ILE A 152 -8.10 -9.76 -0.38
C ILE A 152 -9.20 -10.04 0.64
N PHE A 153 -9.37 -11.30 1.08
CA PHE A 153 -10.40 -11.67 2.04
C PHE A 153 -10.24 -10.97 3.38
N ALA A 154 -9.03 -10.98 3.96
CA ALA A 154 -8.74 -10.30 5.21
C ALA A 154 -9.05 -8.80 5.11
N GLY A 155 -8.52 -8.14 4.07
CA GLY A 155 -8.75 -6.71 3.82
C GLY A 155 -10.22 -6.31 3.76
N ARG A 156 -11.02 -7.08 3.03
CA ARG A 156 -12.44 -6.80 2.82
C ARG A 156 -13.28 -7.14 4.04
N SER A 157 -13.06 -8.29 4.65
CA SER A 157 -13.91 -8.81 5.72
C SER A 157 -13.63 -8.18 7.08
N VAL A 158 -12.38 -7.79 7.35
CA VAL A 158 -11.97 -7.29 8.66
C VAL A 158 -11.97 -5.77 8.71
N TRP A 159 -11.40 -5.12 7.69
CA TRP A 159 -11.16 -3.67 7.68
C TRP A 159 -12.02 -2.90 6.67
N GLY A 160 -12.78 -3.59 5.81
CA GLY A 160 -13.62 -2.95 4.79
C GLY A 160 -12.82 -2.29 3.66
N TYR A 161 -11.55 -2.65 3.45
CA TYR A 161 -10.78 -2.10 2.32
C TYR A 161 -11.42 -2.48 0.97
N PRO A 162 -11.46 -1.56 -0.02
CA PRO A 162 -12.05 -1.79 -1.33
C PRO A 162 -11.10 -2.61 -2.23
N LYS A 163 -10.71 -3.80 -1.75
CA LYS A 163 -9.84 -4.72 -2.50
C LYS A 163 -10.60 -5.34 -3.65
N PHE A 164 -10.00 -5.35 -4.83
CA PHE A 164 -10.57 -6.01 -5.99
C PHE A 164 -10.76 -7.51 -5.69
N PRO A 165 -11.87 -8.13 -6.10
CA PRO A 165 -12.23 -9.48 -5.63
C PRO A 165 -11.28 -10.61 -6.07
N PHE A 166 -10.48 -10.37 -7.11
CA PHE A 166 -9.60 -11.37 -7.71
C PHE A 166 -8.15 -10.89 -7.70
N PRO A 167 -7.17 -11.81 -7.61
CA PRO A 167 -5.77 -11.44 -7.59
C PRO A 167 -5.35 -10.81 -8.92
N ALA A 168 -4.54 -9.76 -8.84
CA ALA A 168 -3.79 -9.21 -9.95
C ALA A 168 -2.44 -9.94 -10.11
N THR A 169 -1.84 -9.83 -11.28
CA THR A 169 -0.42 -10.15 -11.45
C THR A 169 0.39 -8.92 -11.09
N ILE A 170 1.07 -8.94 -9.95
CA ILE A 170 1.96 -7.86 -9.51
C ILE A 170 3.39 -8.39 -9.52
N LYS A 171 4.22 -7.82 -10.38
CA LYS A 171 5.65 -8.12 -10.43
C LYS A 171 6.39 -7.01 -9.73
N PHE A 172 7.17 -7.42 -8.74
CA PHE A 172 7.99 -6.52 -7.96
C PHE A 172 9.45 -6.98 -8.06
N THR A 173 10.32 -6.07 -8.47
CA THR A 173 11.73 -6.39 -8.71
C THR A 173 12.60 -5.28 -8.14
N ILE A 174 13.59 -5.66 -7.32
CA ILE A 174 14.75 -4.83 -7.02
C ILE A 174 15.88 -5.30 -7.94
N THR A 175 16.37 -4.42 -8.80
CA THR A 175 17.49 -4.71 -9.71
C THR A 175 18.83 -4.36 -9.09
N GLU A 176 19.92 -4.89 -9.67
CA GLU A 176 21.30 -4.73 -9.16
C GLU A 176 21.74 -3.25 -9.08
N ASP A 177 21.17 -2.36 -9.90
CA ASP A 177 21.39 -0.91 -9.86
C ASP A 177 20.59 -0.19 -8.76
N LYS A 178 20.13 -0.92 -7.74
CA LYS A 178 19.29 -0.43 -6.63
C LYS A 178 18.07 0.31 -7.16
N ARG A 179 17.43 -0.24 -8.19
CA ARG A 179 16.19 0.29 -8.75
C ARG A 179 15.04 -0.62 -8.40
N TRP A 180 13.95 0.01 -8.03
CA TRP A 180 12.69 -0.64 -7.79
C TRP A 180 11.81 -0.55 -9.01
N SER A 181 11.28 -1.67 -9.45
CA SER A 181 10.35 -1.72 -10.58
C SER A 181 9.12 -2.54 -10.23
N ILE A 182 7.96 -2.00 -10.58
CA ILE A 182 6.66 -2.59 -10.30
C ILE A 182 5.81 -2.54 -11.55
N ASP A 183 5.31 -3.71 -11.96
CA ASP A 183 4.34 -3.86 -13.04
C ASP A 183 3.13 -4.61 -12.46
N ALA A 184 1.95 -3.98 -12.48
CA ALA A 184 0.72 -4.61 -12.03
C ALA A 184 -0.31 -4.69 -13.17
N THR A 185 -0.79 -5.90 -13.42
CA THR A 185 -1.77 -6.23 -14.45
C THR A 185 -2.98 -6.87 -13.78
N LEU A 186 -4.17 -6.34 -14.06
CA LEU A 186 -5.44 -6.91 -13.60
C LEU A 186 -6.25 -7.32 -14.83
N GLN A 187 -6.67 -8.59 -14.89
CA GLN A 187 -7.44 -9.13 -16.03
C GLN A 187 -6.80 -8.78 -17.39
N ASP A 188 -5.50 -9.10 -17.51
CA ASP A 188 -4.67 -8.87 -18.71
C ASP A 188 -4.50 -7.40 -19.13
N LYS A 189 -4.96 -6.43 -18.31
CA LYS A 189 -4.76 -5.01 -18.53
C LYS A 189 -3.73 -4.45 -17.58
N LEU A 190 -2.67 -3.85 -18.14
CA LEU A 190 -1.69 -3.11 -17.36
C LEU A 190 -2.39 -1.96 -16.64
N CYS A 191 -2.35 -1.98 -15.32
CA CYS A 191 -2.97 -0.98 -14.45
C CYS A 191 -1.95 0.06 -14.01
N VAL A 192 -0.74 -0.38 -13.67
CA VAL A 192 0.34 0.52 -13.27
C VAL A 192 1.70 -0.08 -13.61
N LYS A 193 2.60 0.84 -13.96
CA LYS A 193 4.01 0.60 -14.15
C LYS A 193 4.77 1.72 -13.45
N ALA A 194 5.68 1.35 -12.56
CA ALA A 194 6.54 2.30 -11.85
C ALA A 194 7.98 1.80 -11.86
N SER A 195 8.92 2.73 -11.97
CA SER A 195 10.34 2.45 -11.78
C SER A 195 11.00 3.62 -11.08
N VAL A 196 11.66 3.35 -9.95
CA VAL A 196 12.28 4.36 -9.10
C VAL A 196 13.69 3.90 -8.76
N ARG A 197 14.67 4.79 -8.91
CA ARG A 197 16.03 4.56 -8.43
C ARG A 197 16.04 4.86 -6.94
N LEU A 198 16.48 3.91 -6.12
CA LEU A 198 16.48 4.08 -4.67
C LEU A 198 17.56 5.09 -4.25
N PRO A 199 17.36 5.89 -3.19
CA PRO A 199 18.31 6.90 -2.74
C PRO A 199 19.71 6.33 -2.45
N GLU A 200 19.81 5.07 -2.02
CA GLU A 200 21.06 4.36 -1.76
C GLU A 200 21.91 4.13 -3.02
N ALA A 201 21.35 4.37 -4.21
CA ALA A 201 22.09 4.37 -5.45
C ALA A 201 22.97 5.61 -5.65
N ASP A 202 22.75 6.67 -4.86
CA ASP A 202 23.48 7.94 -4.91
C ASP A 202 24.10 8.22 -3.54
N GLU A 203 25.44 8.35 -3.46
CA GLU A 203 26.15 8.56 -2.18
C GLU A 203 25.70 9.84 -1.44
N GLU A 204 25.21 10.84 -2.18
CA GLU A 204 24.69 12.12 -1.65
C GLU A 204 23.18 12.09 -1.32
N GLY A 205 22.45 11.03 -1.73
CA GLY A 205 20.98 10.95 -1.65
C GLY A 205 20.43 10.34 -0.36
N VAL A 206 21.29 9.77 0.49
CA VAL A 206 20.89 9.07 1.70
C VAL A 206 20.92 10.02 2.90
N GLN A 207 19.75 10.24 3.52
CA GLN A 207 19.66 10.82 4.87
C GLN A 207 19.48 9.69 5.88
N ILE A 208 20.49 9.45 6.72
CA ILE A 208 20.35 8.60 7.90
C ILE A 208 19.79 9.49 9.02
N VAL A 209 18.54 9.23 9.40
CA VAL A 209 17.93 9.88 10.57
C VAL A 209 18.12 8.94 11.75
N PRO A 210 18.96 9.28 12.75
CA PRO A 210 19.05 8.49 13.96
C PRO A 210 17.70 8.51 14.66
N VAL A 211 17.16 7.33 14.95
CA VAL A 211 15.99 7.18 15.81
C VAL A 211 16.55 6.95 17.21
N ASP A 212 16.36 7.91 18.11
CA ASP A 212 16.63 7.70 19.53
C ASP A 212 15.66 6.61 20.01
N VAL A 213 16.20 5.45 20.39
CA VAL A 213 15.43 4.30 20.92
C VAL A 213 15.52 4.29 22.43
#